data_AF-A0A2E7TTU2-F1
#
_entry.id   AF-A0A2E7TTU2-F1
#
_cell.length_a   1.000
_cell.length_b   1.000
_cell.length_c   1.000
_cell.angle_alpha   90.00
_cell.angle_beta   90.00
_cell.angle_gamma   90.00
#
_symmetry.space_group_name_H-M   'P 1'
#
loop_
_entity.id
_entity.type
_entity.pdbx_description
1 polymer ?
#
loop_
_entity_poly.entity_id
_entity_poly.type
_entity_poly.pdbx_seq_one_letter_code
_entity_poly.pdbx_strand_id
1 'polypeptide(L)'
;MINSVIKSKSKPGNAMMSLNLYKKGETWMFDDDTYGIKAEPFVLGMSEIISAYLSKGKDKCTAIFSLNKFPLCDTLDLTQEDFNGGWYVVSESNFSTIKGMKGWLCPVTRVYLKTIPQNVYYKIEG
;
A
#
# COMPACT_ATOMS: atom_id res chain seq x y z
N MET A 1 -22.09 34.02 -24.78
CA MET A 1 -21.43 33.23 -23.73
C MET A 1 -22.22 31.96 -23.52
N ILE A 2 -21.61 30.79 -23.73
CA ILE A 2 -21.79 29.58 -22.91
C ILE A 2 -20.67 28.61 -23.30
N ASN A 3 -19.61 28.54 -22.48
CA ASN A 3 -18.57 27.53 -22.64
C ASN A 3 -19.14 26.18 -22.17
N SER A 4 -19.27 25.25 -23.10
CA SER A 4 -19.53 23.84 -22.83
C SER A 4 -18.32 23.27 -22.07
N VAL A 5 -18.48 23.04 -20.77
CA VAL A 5 -17.52 22.28 -19.95
C VAL A 5 -17.60 20.82 -20.38
N ILE A 6 -16.64 20.39 -21.18
CA ILE A 6 -16.43 18.97 -21.49
C ILE A 6 -15.93 18.31 -20.20
N LYS A 7 -16.84 17.68 -19.44
CA LYS A 7 -16.46 16.74 -18.38
C LYS A 7 -15.70 15.59 -19.04
N SER A 8 -14.37 15.56 -18.90
CA SER A 8 -13.59 14.37 -19.24
C SER A 8 -14.06 13.23 -18.34
N LYS A 9 -14.69 12.20 -18.91
CA LYS A 9 -14.98 10.97 -18.19
C LYS A 9 -13.63 10.32 -17.83
N SER A 10 -13.23 10.41 -16.56
CA SER A 10 -12.13 9.62 -16.04
C SER A 10 -12.52 8.14 -16.14
N LYS A 11 -11.63 7.29 -16.65
CA LYS A 11 -11.81 5.84 -16.58
C LYS A 11 -12.05 5.45 -15.11
N PRO A 12 -13.04 4.61 -14.79
CA PRO A 12 -13.20 4.11 -13.43
C PRO A 12 -11.91 3.39 -13.05
N GLY A 13 -11.22 3.91 -12.02
CA GLY A 13 -10.05 3.26 -11.47
C GLY A 13 -10.47 1.98 -10.74
N ASN A 14 -9.57 0.99 -10.68
CA ASN A 14 -9.80 -0.20 -9.87
C ASN A 14 -10.01 0.22 -8.42
N ALA A 15 -11.04 -0.33 -7.76
CA ALA A 15 -11.34 -0.02 -6.37
C ALA A 15 -10.28 -0.57 -5.39
N MET A 16 -9.51 -1.58 -5.83
CA MET A 16 -8.43 -2.20 -5.10
C MET A 16 -7.20 -2.32 -5.99
N MET A 17 -6.02 -2.05 -5.42
CA MET A 17 -4.71 -2.30 -6.01
C MET A 17 -4.18 -3.62 -5.48
N SER A 18 -3.60 -4.45 -6.35
CA SER A 18 -2.91 -5.68 -5.96
C SER A 18 -1.49 -5.65 -6.48
N LEU A 19 -0.51 -5.90 -5.61
CA LEU A 19 0.90 -5.93 -5.93
C LEU A 19 1.46 -7.32 -5.61
N ASN A 20 2.12 -7.94 -6.59
CA ASN A 20 2.89 -9.17 -6.39
C ASN A 20 4.24 -8.79 -5.80
N LEU A 21 4.49 -9.23 -4.57
CA LEU A 21 5.71 -8.91 -3.85
C LEU A 21 6.68 -10.07 -3.91
N TYR A 22 7.97 -9.73 -3.94
CA TYR A 22 9.05 -10.68 -3.77
C TYR A 22 10.06 -10.14 -2.76
N LYS A 23 10.77 -11.06 -2.09
CA LYS A 23 11.73 -10.72 -1.04
C LYS A 23 13.16 -10.80 -1.57
N LYS A 24 13.94 -9.74 -1.35
CA LYS A 24 15.39 -9.70 -1.62
C LYS A 24 16.13 -9.36 -0.32
N GLY A 25 16.79 -10.37 0.27
CA GLY A 25 17.29 -10.26 1.65
C GLY A 25 16.12 -10.15 2.62
N GLU A 26 16.11 -9.08 3.42
CA GLU A 26 14.99 -8.79 4.35
C GLU A 26 13.94 -7.82 3.78
N THR A 27 14.18 -7.30 2.56
CA THR A 27 13.32 -6.27 1.96
C THR A 27 12.30 -6.88 1.01
N TRP A 28 11.04 -6.55 1.22
CA TRP A 28 9.97 -6.80 0.26
C TRP A 28 9.96 -5.72 -0.81
N MET A 29 9.76 -6.14 -2.05
CA MET A 29 9.78 -5.27 -3.22
C MET A 29 8.77 -5.74 -4.26
N PHE A 30 8.44 -4.85 -5.19
CA PHE A 30 7.58 -5.17 -6.32
C PHE A 30 8.06 -4.51 -7.60
N ASP A 31 7.59 -5.08 -8.71
CA ASP A 31 7.70 -4.53 -10.05
C ASP A 31 6.30 -4.17 -10.57
N ASP A 32 6.20 -3.14 -11.41
CA ASP A 32 4.99 -2.82 -12.17
C ASP A 32 5.36 -2.17 -13.50
N ASP A 33 5.33 -2.97 -14.57
CA ASP A 33 5.65 -2.54 -15.92
C ASP A 33 4.72 -1.43 -16.43
N THR A 34 3.49 -1.34 -15.92
CA THR A 34 2.52 -0.31 -16.32
C THR A 34 3.02 1.09 -16.00
N TYR A 35 3.73 1.22 -14.87
CA TYR A 35 4.30 2.48 -14.39
C TYR A 35 5.82 2.53 -14.51
N GLY A 36 6.44 1.52 -15.14
CA GLY A 36 7.90 1.41 -15.27
C GLY A 36 8.62 1.26 -13.93
N ILE A 37 7.94 0.72 -12.92
CA ILE A 37 8.48 0.53 -11.58
C ILE A 37 9.24 -0.79 -11.54
N LYS A 38 10.47 -0.75 -11.05
CA LYS A 38 11.33 -1.93 -10.92
C LYS A 38 12.01 -1.97 -9.57
N ALA A 39 11.84 -3.08 -8.86
CA ALA A 39 12.37 -3.37 -7.54
C ALA A 39 12.08 -2.28 -6.51
N GLU A 40 10.87 -1.70 -6.55
CA GLU A 40 10.45 -0.67 -5.60
C GLU A 40 10.38 -1.28 -4.20
N PRO A 41 11.21 -0.81 -3.25
CA PRO A 41 11.32 -1.45 -1.95
C PRO A 41 10.30 -0.89 -0.96
N PHE A 42 9.70 -1.78 -0.18
CA PHE A 42 9.04 -1.41 1.06
C PHE A 42 10.10 -1.17 2.13
N VAL A 43 10.32 0.09 2.51
CA VAL A 43 11.38 0.49 3.45
C VAL A 43 10.82 0.96 4.79
N LEU A 44 11.71 1.23 5.74
CA LEU A 44 11.40 1.95 6.99
C LEU A 44 10.20 1.35 7.75
N GLY A 45 10.23 0.05 8.04
CA GLY A 45 9.20 -0.64 8.83
C GLY A 45 8.13 -1.35 7.99
N MET A 46 7.95 -0.98 6.71
CA MET A 46 6.89 -1.58 5.91
C MET A 46 7.21 -3.02 5.47
N SER A 47 8.48 -3.36 5.26
CA SER A 47 8.91 -4.75 5.03
C SER A 47 8.68 -5.65 6.25
N GLU A 48 8.87 -5.09 7.44
CA GLU A 48 8.66 -5.77 8.71
C GLU A 48 7.17 -6.02 8.95
N ILE A 49 6.31 -5.04 8.65
CA ILE A 49 4.85 -5.21 8.68
C ILE A 49 4.44 -6.34 7.74
N ILE A 50 4.88 -6.34 6.47
CA ILE A 50 4.55 -7.40 5.50
C ILE A 50 5.03 -8.76 6.00
N SER A 51 6.27 -8.84 6.48
CA SER A 51 6.86 -10.09 6.97
C SER A 51 6.10 -10.68 8.16
N ALA A 52 5.49 -9.85 9.00
CA ALA A 52 4.78 -10.31 10.19
C ALA A 52 3.48 -11.06 9.88
N TYR A 53 2.92 -10.94 8.67
CA TYR A 53 1.78 -11.74 8.20
C TYR A 53 2.16 -13.13 7.70
N LEU A 54 3.45 -13.35 7.39
CA LEU A 54 3.89 -14.49 6.60
C LEU A 54 4.63 -15.50 7.46
N SER A 55 4.51 -16.77 7.11
CA SER A 55 5.30 -17.81 7.75
C SER A 55 6.79 -17.62 7.44
N LYS A 56 7.66 -18.01 8.38
CA LYS A 56 9.12 -17.93 8.19
C LYS A 56 9.55 -18.63 6.89
N GLY A 57 10.43 -17.99 6.12
CA GLY A 57 10.96 -18.51 4.87
C GLY A 57 10.14 -18.17 3.62
N LYS A 58 9.00 -17.47 3.75
CA LYS A 58 8.26 -16.93 2.60
C LYS A 58 9.06 -15.82 1.92
N ASP A 59 9.12 -15.88 0.59
CA ASP A 59 9.83 -14.95 -0.27
C ASP A 59 8.94 -14.32 -1.35
N LYS A 60 7.65 -14.70 -1.39
CA LYS A 60 6.63 -14.13 -2.28
C LYS A 60 5.30 -14.02 -1.53
N CYS A 61 4.56 -12.96 -1.83
CA CYS A 61 3.19 -12.76 -1.35
C CYS A 61 2.46 -11.79 -2.28
N THR A 62 1.16 -11.60 -2.05
CA THR A 62 0.37 -10.55 -2.69
C THR A 62 -0.08 -9.56 -1.63
N ALA A 63 0.14 -8.27 -1.89
CA ALA A 63 -0.38 -7.20 -1.05
C ALA A 63 -1.51 -6.48 -1.79
N ILE A 64 -2.68 -6.48 -1.17
CA ILE A 64 -3.88 -5.80 -1.66
C ILE A 64 -4.05 -4.53 -0.85
N PHE A 65 -4.29 -3.41 -1.52
CA PHE A 65 -4.52 -2.09 -0.93
C PHE A 65 -5.79 -1.46 -1.47
N SER A 66 -6.49 -0.68 -0.64
CA SER A 66 -7.75 -0.03 -0.99
C SER A 66 -7.95 1.25 -0.18
N LEU A 67 -8.61 2.24 -0.79
CA LEU A 67 -9.13 3.41 -0.08
C LEU A 67 -10.47 3.15 0.61
N ASN A 68 -11.14 2.04 0.27
CA ASN A 68 -12.40 1.62 0.87
C ASN A 68 -12.20 0.35 1.69
N LYS A 69 -12.83 0.30 2.88
CA LYS A 69 -12.78 -0.89 3.74
C LYS A 69 -13.36 -2.10 3.00
N PHE A 70 -12.72 -3.25 3.13
CA PHE A 70 -13.18 -4.50 2.52
C PHE A 70 -13.11 -5.66 3.53
N PRO A 71 -13.77 -6.80 3.29
CA PRO A 71 -13.79 -7.89 4.25
C PRO A 71 -12.39 -8.41 4.58
N LEU A 72 -12.14 -8.66 5.87
CA LEU A 72 -10.89 -9.23 6.39
C LEU A 72 -9.64 -8.38 6.11
N CYS A 73 -9.80 -7.08 5.86
CA CYS A 73 -8.69 -6.15 5.76
C CYS A 73 -8.24 -5.66 7.15
N ASP A 74 -6.97 -5.27 7.21
CA ASP A 74 -6.39 -4.51 8.28
C ASP A 74 -6.22 -3.04 7.85
N THR A 75 -5.93 -2.14 8.78
CA THR A 75 -5.93 -0.68 8.53
C THR A 75 -4.59 -0.05 8.87
N LEU A 76 -4.09 0.78 7.96
CA LEU A 76 -2.99 1.72 8.17
C LEU A 76 -3.55 3.13 8.31
N ASP A 77 -3.23 3.82 9.40
CA ASP A 77 -3.60 5.22 9.62
C ASP A 77 -2.38 6.12 9.51
N LEU A 78 -2.51 7.19 8.73
CA LEU A 78 -1.46 8.18 8.53
C LEU A 78 -1.23 8.95 9.83
N THR A 79 0.01 8.94 10.31
CA THR A 79 0.43 9.69 11.49
C THR A 79 1.11 11.00 11.11
N GLN A 80 1.85 11.03 9.99
CA GLN A 80 2.58 12.19 9.51
C GLN A 80 2.93 12.04 8.03
N GLU A 81 2.75 13.08 7.21
CA GLU A 81 3.38 13.16 5.88
C GLU A 81 4.84 13.61 6.00
N ASP A 82 5.75 12.96 5.28
CA ASP A 82 7.17 13.31 5.28
C ASP A 82 7.85 12.86 3.97
N PHE A 83 8.78 13.67 3.46
CA PHE A 83 9.48 13.45 2.17
C PHE A 83 8.54 13.05 1.00
N ASN A 84 7.36 13.69 0.90
CA ASN A 84 6.29 13.38 -0.06
C ASN A 84 5.62 11.99 0.09
N GLY A 85 6.04 11.20 1.07
CA GLY A 85 5.40 9.96 1.52
C GLY A 85 4.61 10.16 2.81
N GLY A 86 4.31 9.06 3.50
CA GLY A 86 3.57 9.08 4.76
C GLY A 86 4.03 8.00 5.72
N TRP A 87 4.18 8.37 7.00
CA TRP A 87 4.32 7.45 8.11
C TRP A 87 2.95 6.94 8.53
N TYR A 88 2.81 5.62 8.59
CA TYR A 88 1.57 4.94 8.95
C TYR A 88 1.77 4.05 10.18
N VAL A 89 0.68 3.85 10.91
CA VAL A 89 0.59 2.84 11.98
C VAL A 89 -0.49 1.83 11.65
N VAL A 90 -0.26 0.55 11.95
CA VAL A 90 -1.30 -0.48 11.89
C VAL A 90 -2.28 -0.25 13.04
N SER A 91 -3.40 0.42 12.77
CA SER A 91 -4.37 0.84 13.79
C SER A 91 -5.40 -0.23 14.12
N GLU A 92 -5.83 -0.99 13.11
CA GLU A 92 -6.72 -2.14 13.25
C GLU A 92 -6.08 -3.35 12.58
N SER A 93 -6.03 -4.47 13.30
CA SER A 93 -5.63 -5.76 12.73
C SER A 93 -6.27 -6.92 13.47
N ASN A 94 -6.56 -7.99 12.73
CA ASN A 94 -6.92 -9.30 13.29
C ASN A 94 -5.74 -10.02 13.96
N PHE A 95 -4.51 -9.59 13.69
CA PHE A 95 -3.29 -10.10 14.32
C PHE A 95 -2.82 -9.11 15.40
N SER A 96 -2.96 -9.50 16.67
CA SER A 96 -2.56 -8.62 17.79
C SER A 96 -1.07 -8.26 17.80
N THR A 97 -0.23 -9.12 17.22
CA THR A 97 1.22 -8.96 17.16
C THR A 97 1.68 -7.81 16.27
N ILE A 98 0.86 -7.38 15.31
CA ILE A 98 1.25 -6.34 14.34
C ILE A 98 0.58 -4.99 14.60
N LYS A 99 -0.47 -4.97 15.43
CA LYS A 99 -1.14 -3.73 15.82
C LYS A 99 -0.13 -2.79 16.49
N GLY A 100 -0.07 -1.55 16.03
CA GLY A 100 0.88 -0.54 16.51
C GLY A 100 2.24 -0.53 15.80
N MET A 101 2.53 -1.51 14.92
CA MET A 101 3.71 -1.42 14.05
C MET A 101 3.61 -0.19 13.16
N LYS A 102 4.77 0.41 12.88
CA LYS A 102 4.89 1.63 12.07
C LYS A 102 5.69 1.35 10.82
N GLY A 103 5.29 1.96 9.71
CA GLY A 103 5.99 1.87 8.44
C GLY A 103 5.82 3.15 7.63
N TRP A 104 6.79 3.47 6.78
CA TRP A 104 6.67 4.57 5.83
C TRP A 104 6.29 4.07 4.44
N LEU A 105 5.27 4.70 3.84
CA LEU A 105 4.93 4.52 2.44
C LEU A 105 5.51 5.67 1.63
N CYS A 106 6.31 5.32 0.62
CA CYS A 106 7.04 6.29 -0.19
C CYS A 106 6.14 7.05 -1.19
N PRO A 107 6.69 8.02 -1.93
CA PRO A 107 5.93 8.80 -2.92
C PRO A 107 5.25 7.95 -4.02
N VAL A 108 5.73 6.73 -4.31
CA VAL A 108 5.09 5.81 -5.26
C VAL A 108 3.65 5.51 -4.89
N THR A 109 3.28 5.61 -3.61
CA THR A 109 1.88 5.53 -3.16
C THR A 109 0.94 6.45 -3.96
N ARG A 110 1.41 7.64 -4.33
CA ARG A 110 0.61 8.61 -5.10
C ARG A 110 0.38 8.16 -6.54
N VAL A 111 1.24 7.31 -7.11
CA VAL A 111 1.04 6.72 -8.45
C VAL A 111 -0.24 5.88 -8.45
N TYR A 112 -0.50 5.15 -7.37
CA TYR A 112 -1.62 4.23 -7.27
C TYR A 112 -2.86 4.82 -6.61
N LEU A 113 -2.68 5.54 -5.50
CA LEU A 113 -3.77 6.07 -4.68
C LEU A 113 -4.06 7.54 -4.94
N LYS A 114 -3.32 8.19 -5.86
CA LYS A 114 -3.42 9.61 -6.26
C LYS A 114 -3.10 10.62 -5.16
N THR A 115 -3.01 10.18 -3.91
CA THR A 115 -2.71 10.97 -2.72
C THR A 115 -1.94 10.12 -1.71
N ILE A 116 -1.49 10.72 -0.61
CA ILE A 116 -1.14 10.02 0.62
C ILE A 116 -2.41 10.03 1.48
N PRO A 117 -3.17 8.92 1.53
CA PRO A 117 -4.48 8.91 2.17
C PRO A 117 -4.37 8.84 3.68
N GLN A 118 -5.36 9.41 4.39
CA GLN A 118 -5.43 9.33 5.85
C GLN A 118 -5.55 7.89 6.35
N ASN A 119 -6.23 7.03 5.60
CA ASN A 119 -6.40 5.61 5.89
C ASN A 119 -6.13 4.77 4.63
N VAL A 120 -5.45 3.64 4.80
CA VAL A 120 -5.31 2.61 3.77
C VAL A 120 -5.77 1.28 4.35
N TYR A 121 -6.70 0.63 3.67
CA TYR A 121 -7.10 -0.73 3.99
C TYR A 121 -6.25 -1.69 3.20
N TYR A 122 -5.72 -2.73 3.85
CA TYR A 122 -4.82 -3.65 3.19
C TYR A 122 -5.02 -5.09 3.64
N LYS A 123 -4.52 -6.02 2.83
CA LYS A 123 -4.46 -7.45 3.13
C LYS A 123 -3.20 -8.05 2.51
N ILE A 124 -2.52 -8.89 3.27
CA ILE A 124 -1.40 -9.69 2.78
C ILE A 124 -1.86 -11.14 2.58
N GLU A 125 -1.58 -11.71 1.41
CA GLU A 125 -1.90 -13.10 1.07
C GLU A 125 -0.61 -13.83 0.70
N GLY A 126 -0.27 -14.91 1.41
CA GLY A 126 0.95 -15.68 1.15
C GLY A 126 1.18 -16.84 2.09
#